data_AF-A0A7W4CVF4-F1
#
_entry.id   AF-A0A7W4CVF4-F1
#
_cell.length_a   1.000
_cell.length_b   1.000
_cell.length_c   1.000
_cell.angle_alpha   90.00
_cell.angle_beta   90.00
_cell.angle_gamma   90.00
#
_symmetry.space_group_name_H-M   'P 1'
#
loop_
_entity.id
_entity.type
_entity.pdbx_description
1 polymer ?
#
loop_
_entity_poly.entity_id
_entity_poly.type
_entity_poly.pdbx_seq_one_letter_code
_entity_poly.pdbx_strand_id
1 'polypeptide(L)'
;MGSTDDLQAHARIRDEAMRLFGTHGIKSTTVRQIAEGAGVSPALVIHHFGSKDGLRRACDEWMMARLTETKTSAVSGANPTEAVFRAQNEFRPFFGYIAASIGEGGDGADRLFEAMCALTREMFAVGVPAGILREPEDLDATVALLVTFSLAATVLEAQVSRHLGGTHLLDPVVLPRYSLASTEFFTYGLFADDTLLRQIRSAFAADAGRVPADGVTDPDPPSAG
;
A
#
# COMPACT_ATOMS: atom_id res chain seq x y z
N MET A 1 -14.29 -12.90 33.70
CA MET A 1 -13.87 -13.85 32.65
C MET A 1 -14.28 -13.45 31.23
N GLY A 2 -15.31 -12.63 30.99
CA GLY A 2 -15.80 -12.34 29.62
C GLY A 2 -14.90 -11.47 28.73
N SER A 3 -14.15 -10.50 29.27
CA SER A 3 -13.43 -9.50 28.44
C SER A 3 -12.26 -10.08 27.63
N THR A 4 -11.53 -11.07 28.14
CA THR A 4 -10.37 -11.65 27.44
C THR A 4 -10.81 -12.59 26.32
N ASP A 5 -11.86 -13.38 26.54
CA ASP A 5 -12.42 -14.28 25.52
C ASP A 5 -13.06 -13.49 24.38
N ASP A 6 -13.70 -12.36 24.70
CA ASP A 6 -14.32 -11.44 23.73
C ASP A 6 -13.27 -10.77 22.83
N LEU A 7 -12.16 -10.31 23.42
CA LEU A 7 -11.01 -9.76 22.67
C LEU A 7 -10.36 -10.81 21.76
N GLN A 8 -10.23 -12.05 22.24
CA GLN A 8 -9.71 -13.15 21.43
C GLN A 8 -10.66 -13.50 20.28
N ALA A 9 -11.97 -13.53 20.51
CA ALA A 9 -12.96 -13.77 19.46
C ALA A 9 -12.92 -12.66 18.40
N HIS A 10 -12.88 -11.40 18.82
CA HIS A 10 -12.75 -10.25 17.93
C HIS A 10 -11.49 -10.35 17.05
N ALA A 11 -10.34 -10.68 17.62
CA ALA A 11 -9.09 -10.86 16.87
C ALA A 11 -9.16 -12.04 15.88
N ARG A 12 -9.66 -13.20 16.31
CA ARG A 12 -9.81 -14.38 15.44
C ARG A 12 -10.73 -14.11 14.24
N ILE A 13 -11.84 -13.42 14.45
CA ILE A 13 -12.78 -13.06 13.38
C ILE A 13 -12.11 -12.13 12.37
N ARG A 14 -11.40 -11.09 12.83
CA ARG A 14 -10.66 -10.16 11.96
C ARG A 14 -9.61 -10.90 11.14
N ASP A 15 -8.77 -11.71 11.77
CA ASP A 15 -7.66 -12.39 11.11
C ASP A 15 -8.17 -13.36 10.03
N GLU A 16 -9.23 -14.10 10.34
CA GLU A 16 -9.87 -14.99 9.37
C GLU A 16 -10.56 -14.22 8.24
N ALA A 17 -11.19 -13.08 8.55
CA ALA A 17 -11.78 -12.20 7.53
C ALA A 17 -10.71 -11.71 6.54
N MET A 18 -9.58 -11.18 7.04
CA MET A 18 -8.47 -10.73 6.19
C MET A 18 -7.94 -11.85 5.30
N ARG A 19 -7.77 -13.06 5.86
CA ARG A 19 -7.33 -14.25 5.10
C ARG A 19 -8.31 -14.60 3.99
N LEU A 20 -9.61 -14.68 4.29
CA LEU A 20 -10.64 -15.05 3.31
C LEU A 20 -10.84 -13.96 2.26
N PHE A 21 -10.84 -12.69 2.66
CA PHE A 21 -10.87 -11.56 1.74
C PHE A 21 -9.67 -11.56 0.79
N GLY A 22 -8.47 -11.84 1.28
CA GLY A 22 -7.28 -11.95 0.44
C GLY A 22 -7.28 -13.17 -0.50
N THR A 23 -7.98 -14.24 -0.13
CA THR A 23 -8.02 -15.49 -0.93
C THR A 23 -9.14 -15.47 -1.98
N HIS A 24 -10.32 -14.97 -1.62
CA HIS A 24 -11.53 -15.08 -2.44
C HIS A 24 -12.04 -13.71 -2.96
N GLY A 25 -11.43 -12.61 -2.52
CA GLY A 25 -11.95 -11.26 -2.72
C GLY A 25 -12.96 -10.88 -1.63
N ILE A 26 -13.13 -9.58 -1.42
CA ILE A 26 -14.02 -9.04 -0.39
C ILE A 26 -15.46 -9.30 -0.78
N LYS A 27 -15.85 -9.02 -2.03
CA LYS A 27 -17.23 -9.22 -2.51
C LYS A 27 -17.71 -10.67 -2.36
N SER A 28 -16.89 -11.64 -2.77
CA SER A 28 -17.25 -13.06 -2.78
C SER A 28 -17.27 -13.72 -1.39
N THR A 29 -16.64 -13.12 -0.38
CA THR A 29 -16.58 -13.70 0.96
C THR A 29 -17.82 -13.36 1.78
N THR A 30 -18.43 -14.33 2.46
CA THR A 30 -19.62 -14.14 3.28
C THR A 30 -19.32 -14.14 4.78
N VAL A 31 -20.16 -13.48 5.59
CA VAL A 31 -20.07 -13.51 7.06
C VAL A 31 -20.12 -14.94 7.60
N ARG A 32 -20.88 -15.82 6.94
CA ARG A 32 -20.98 -17.23 7.34
C ARG A 32 -19.67 -17.99 7.14
N GLN A 33 -18.99 -17.80 6.01
CA GLN A 33 -17.68 -18.40 5.77
C GLN A 33 -16.64 -17.91 6.79
N ILE A 34 -16.66 -16.61 7.11
CA ILE A 34 -15.76 -16.04 8.12
C ILE A 34 -16.04 -16.64 9.50
N ALA A 35 -17.31 -16.71 9.91
CA ALA A 35 -17.69 -17.28 11.19
C ALA A 35 -17.26 -18.74 11.32
N GLU A 36 -17.48 -19.53 10.26
CA GLU A 36 -17.05 -20.93 10.17
C GLU A 36 -15.52 -21.07 10.30
N GLY A 37 -14.75 -20.29 9.54
CA GLY A 37 -13.29 -20.30 9.62
C GLY A 37 -12.73 -19.83 10.97
N ALA A 38 -13.42 -18.89 11.63
CA ALA A 38 -13.03 -18.37 12.94
C ALA A 38 -13.51 -19.23 14.12
N GLY A 39 -14.31 -20.28 13.85
CA GLY A 39 -14.86 -21.17 14.88
C GLY A 39 -15.91 -20.50 15.78
N VAL A 40 -16.68 -19.54 15.25
CA VAL A 40 -17.69 -18.79 15.99
C VAL A 40 -19.06 -18.81 15.29
N SER A 41 -20.11 -18.33 15.96
CA SER A 41 -21.41 -18.17 15.32
C SER A 41 -21.46 -16.92 14.43
N PRO A 42 -22.22 -16.92 13.31
CA PRO A 42 -22.43 -15.72 12.50
C PRO A 42 -23.03 -14.55 13.30
N ALA A 43 -23.86 -14.85 14.30
CA ALA A 43 -24.41 -13.86 15.21
C ALA A 43 -23.33 -13.15 16.03
N LEU A 44 -22.27 -13.86 16.46
CA LEU A 44 -21.15 -13.25 17.18
C LEU A 44 -20.35 -12.30 16.28
N VAL A 45 -20.18 -12.63 14.99
CA VAL A 45 -19.55 -11.70 14.03
C VAL A 45 -20.35 -10.40 13.90
N ILE A 46 -21.67 -10.51 13.75
CA ILE A 46 -22.55 -9.33 13.69
C ILE A 46 -22.55 -8.56 15.02
N HIS A 47 -22.47 -9.26 16.15
CA HIS A 47 -22.39 -8.61 17.46
C HIS A 47 -21.14 -7.73 17.59
N HIS A 48 -19.97 -8.23 17.17
CA HIS A 48 -18.72 -7.48 17.26
C HIS A 48 -18.60 -6.37 16.22
N PHE A 49 -19.01 -6.64 14.97
CA PHE A 49 -18.66 -5.77 13.84
C PHE A 49 -19.86 -5.07 13.21
N GLY A 50 -21.08 -5.41 13.60
CA GLY A 50 -22.34 -4.87 13.08
C GLY A 50 -22.71 -5.35 11.68
N SER A 51 -21.76 -5.35 10.75
CA SER A 51 -21.95 -5.80 9.36
C SER A 51 -20.65 -6.30 8.75
N LYS A 52 -20.74 -6.91 7.55
CA LYS A 52 -19.56 -7.27 6.75
C LYS A 52 -18.70 -6.04 6.42
N ASP A 53 -19.34 -4.91 6.13
CA ASP A 53 -18.64 -3.65 5.86
C ASP A 53 -18.00 -3.06 7.13
N GLY A 54 -18.66 -3.22 8.29
CA GLY A 54 -18.07 -2.90 9.58
C GLY A 54 -16.83 -3.75 9.89
N LEU A 55 -16.90 -5.05 9.58
CA LEU A 55 -15.75 -5.95 9.68
C LEU A 55 -14.62 -5.56 8.72
N ARG A 56 -14.93 -5.22 7.47
CA ARG A 56 -13.95 -4.69 6.50
C ARG A 56 -13.25 -3.44 7.06
N ARG A 57 -14.00 -2.47 7.59
CA ARG A 57 -13.42 -1.27 8.20
C ARG A 57 -12.49 -1.61 9.37
N ALA A 58 -12.88 -2.55 10.23
CA ALA A 58 -12.02 -3.00 11.33
C ALA A 58 -10.74 -3.69 10.83
N CYS A 59 -10.81 -4.45 9.72
CA CYS A 59 -9.63 -5.01 9.06
C CYS A 59 -8.71 -3.92 8.50
N ASP A 60 -9.28 -2.91 7.82
CA ASP A 60 -8.53 -1.77 7.28
C ASP A 60 -7.82 -1.01 8.41
N GLU A 61 -8.54 -0.66 9.48
CA GLU A 61 -8.01 0.07 10.64
C GLU A 61 -6.89 -0.71 11.35
N TRP A 62 -7.06 -2.02 11.52
CA TRP A 62 -6.03 -2.85 12.12
C TRP A 62 -4.78 -2.96 11.25
N MET A 63 -4.96 -3.17 9.94
CA MET A 63 -3.85 -3.21 8.99
C MET A 63 -3.07 -1.89 9.01
N MET A 64 -3.82 -0.79 9.08
CA MET A 64 -3.27 0.55 9.17
C MET A 64 -2.43 0.77 10.43
N ALA A 65 -2.96 0.41 11.59
CA ALA A 65 -2.22 0.48 12.85
C ALA A 65 -0.91 -0.34 12.78
N ARG A 66 -0.98 -1.54 12.20
CA ARG A 66 0.19 -2.41 12.06
C ARG A 66 1.26 -1.80 11.17
N LEU A 67 0.90 -1.26 10.01
CA LEU A 67 1.86 -0.66 9.07
C LEU A 67 2.70 0.46 9.74
N THR A 68 2.08 1.22 10.64
CA THR A 68 2.74 2.27 11.43
C THR A 68 3.64 1.70 12.54
N GLU A 69 3.19 0.67 13.27
CA GLU A 69 3.95 0.04 14.37
C GLU A 69 5.27 -0.58 13.88
N THR A 70 5.25 -1.29 12.75
CA THR A 70 6.41 -2.03 12.25
C THR A 70 7.51 -1.13 11.70
N LYS A 71 7.17 0.02 11.07
CA LYS A 71 8.16 0.98 10.56
C LYS A 71 8.92 1.69 11.69
N THR A 72 8.25 2.00 12.80
CA THR A 72 8.90 2.56 14.00
C THR A 72 10.03 1.67 14.50
N SER A 73 9.88 0.35 14.38
CA SER A 73 10.89 -0.65 14.79
C SER A 73 12.02 -0.84 13.77
N ALA A 74 11.78 -0.57 12.48
CA ALA A 74 12.77 -0.74 11.41
C ALA A 74 13.75 0.42 11.28
N VAL A 75 13.32 1.64 11.62
CA VAL A 75 14.17 2.85 11.61
C VAL A 75 15.03 2.96 12.88
N SER A 76 14.65 2.28 13.96
CA SER A 76 15.28 2.41 15.29
C SER A 76 16.19 1.23 15.70
N GLY A 77 16.26 0.16 14.90
CA GLY A 77 17.03 -1.06 15.21
C GLY A 77 18.47 -1.06 14.70
N ALA A 78 19.36 -1.76 15.42
CA ALA A 78 20.81 -1.87 15.12
C ALA A 78 21.16 -2.59 13.80
N ASN A 79 20.18 -3.17 13.10
CA ASN A 79 20.34 -3.79 11.78
C ASN A 79 19.09 -3.56 10.90
N PRO A 80 19.11 -2.55 10.01
CA PRO A 80 17.99 -2.24 9.12
C PRO A 80 17.51 -3.41 8.26
N THR A 81 18.44 -4.28 7.82
CA THR A 81 18.13 -5.44 6.97
C THR A 81 17.31 -6.48 7.73
N GLU A 82 17.67 -6.77 8.98
CA GLU A 82 16.94 -7.72 9.81
C GLU A 82 15.53 -7.21 10.16
N ALA A 83 15.40 -5.90 10.41
CA ALA A 83 14.11 -5.30 10.72
C ALA A 83 13.17 -5.28 9.51
N VAL A 84 13.69 -4.97 8.31
CA VAL A 84 12.92 -5.07 7.05
C VAL A 84 12.49 -6.52 6.79
N PHE A 85 13.37 -7.50 6.99
CA PHE A 85 13.03 -8.91 6.81
C PHE A 85 11.94 -9.37 7.80
N ARG A 86 12.06 -8.97 9.07
CA ARG A 86 11.05 -9.26 10.10
C ARG A 86 9.70 -8.64 9.75
N ALA A 87 9.70 -7.36 9.34
CA ALA A 87 8.51 -6.65 8.90
C ALA A 87 7.83 -7.37 7.73
N GLN A 88 8.60 -7.74 6.70
CA GLN A 88 8.08 -8.45 5.54
C GLN A 88 7.45 -9.79 5.92
N ASN A 89 8.07 -10.56 6.82
CA ASN A 89 7.50 -11.83 7.30
C ASN A 89 6.23 -11.63 8.14
N GLU A 90 6.18 -10.59 8.98
CA GLU A 90 4.99 -10.28 9.78
C GLU A 90 3.80 -9.85 8.89
N PHE A 91 4.06 -9.08 7.83
CA PHE A 91 3.00 -8.61 6.92
C PHE A 91 2.56 -9.63 5.88
N ARG A 92 3.36 -10.67 5.61
CA ARG A 92 3.09 -11.68 4.58
C ARG A 92 1.65 -12.20 4.57
N PRO A 93 1.04 -12.58 5.72
CA PRO A 93 -0.32 -13.13 5.72
C PRO A 93 -1.38 -12.14 5.19
N PHE A 94 -1.06 -10.85 5.16
CA PHE A 94 -1.97 -9.77 4.80
C PHE A 94 -1.75 -9.22 3.38
N PHE A 95 -0.71 -9.67 2.66
CA PHE A 95 -0.46 -9.26 1.27
C PHE A 95 -1.64 -9.57 0.34
N GLY A 96 -2.27 -10.73 0.52
CA GLY A 96 -3.50 -11.06 -0.21
C GLY A 96 -4.63 -10.06 0.08
N TYR A 97 -4.80 -9.64 1.34
CA TYR A 97 -5.80 -8.64 1.70
C TYR A 97 -5.51 -7.27 1.09
N ILE A 98 -4.24 -6.82 1.13
CA ILE A 98 -3.78 -5.58 0.49
C ILE A 98 -4.09 -5.63 -1.01
N ALA A 99 -3.69 -6.71 -1.68
CA ALA A 99 -3.93 -6.87 -3.12
C ALA A 99 -5.43 -6.88 -3.46
N ALA A 100 -6.24 -7.57 -2.66
CA ALA A 100 -7.70 -7.60 -2.85
C ALA A 100 -8.34 -6.22 -2.62
N SER A 101 -7.94 -5.49 -1.58
CA SER A 101 -8.43 -4.14 -1.29
C SER A 101 -8.07 -3.16 -2.39
N ILE A 102 -6.82 -3.16 -2.86
CA ILE A 102 -6.39 -2.31 -3.99
C ILE A 102 -7.11 -2.68 -5.29
N GLY A 103 -7.23 -3.99 -5.58
CA GLY A 103 -7.86 -4.48 -6.81
C GLY A 103 -9.37 -4.20 -6.88
N GLU A 104 -10.07 -4.20 -5.75
CA GLU A 104 -11.50 -3.83 -5.71
C GLU A 104 -11.75 -2.32 -5.71
N GLY A 105 -10.76 -1.51 -5.31
CA GLY A 105 -10.86 -0.06 -5.23
C GLY A 105 -11.83 0.46 -4.16
N GLY A 106 -12.18 1.75 -4.29
CA GLY A 106 -13.05 2.48 -3.37
C GLY A 106 -12.34 3.00 -2.13
N ASP A 107 -13.10 3.59 -1.19
CA ASP A 107 -12.55 4.35 -0.06
C ASP A 107 -11.50 3.59 0.78
N GLY A 108 -11.61 2.26 0.88
CA GLY A 108 -10.62 1.45 1.59
C GLY A 108 -9.26 1.41 0.88
N ALA A 109 -9.26 1.32 -0.46
CA ALA A 109 -8.05 1.39 -1.27
C ALA A 109 -7.43 2.79 -1.21
N ASP A 110 -8.25 3.83 -1.29
CA ASP A 110 -7.80 5.23 -1.21
C ASP A 110 -7.15 5.51 0.14
N ARG A 111 -7.79 5.09 1.24
CA ARG A 111 -7.22 5.21 2.59
C ARG A 111 -5.90 4.47 2.74
N LEU A 112 -5.79 3.25 2.22
CA LEU A 112 -4.56 2.47 2.26
C LEU A 112 -3.44 3.14 1.45
N PHE A 113 -3.75 3.68 0.27
CA PHE A 113 -2.78 4.39 -0.53
C PHE A 113 -2.26 5.65 0.18
N GLU A 114 -3.17 6.49 0.68
CA GLU A 114 -2.81 7.72 1.42
C GLU A 114 -1.97 7.44 2.66
N ALA A 115 -2.34 6.38 3.38
CA ALA A 115 -1.58 5.86 4.50
C ALA A 115 -0.14 5.46 4.14
N MET A 116 0.03 4.67 3.07
CA MET A 116 1.35 4.27 2.59
C MET A 116 2.17 5.49 2.15
N CYS A 117 1.52 6.50 1.57
CA CYS A 117 2.13 7.78 1.24
C CYS A 117 2.59 8.52 2.49
N ALA A 118 1.75 8.67 3.52
CA ALA A 118 2.11 9.27 4.81
C ALA A 118 3.32 8.57 5.45
N LEU A 119 3.28 7.24 5.53
CA LEU A 119 4.40 6.43 6.05
C LEU A 119 5.69 6.57 5.23
N THR A 120 5.58 6.88 3.95
CA THR A 120 6.75 7.10 3.09
C THR A 120 7.27 8.52 3.26
N ARG A 121 6.42 9.53 3.44
CA ARG A 121 6.83 10.90 3.79
C ARG A 121 7.60 10.93 5.12
N GLU A 122 7.13 10.22 6.13
CA GLU A 122 7.84 10.10 7.42
C GLU A 122 9.24 9.48 7.25
N MET A 123 9.37 8.47 6.38
CA MET A 123 10.66 7.89 6.04
C MET A 123 11.62 8.92 5.42
N PHE A 124 11.14 9.81 4.54
CA PHE A 124 11.96 10.91 3.99
C PHE A 124 12.31 11.95 5.06
N ALA A 125 11.35 12.32 5.92
CA ALA A 125 11.56 13.30 6.99
C ALA A 125 12.67 12.87 7.96
N VAL A 126 12.85 11.56 8.17
CA VAL A 126 13.94 11.01 8.98
C VAL A 126 15.20 10.73 8.16
N GLY A 127 15.05 10.13 6.98
CA GLY A 127 16.17 9.61 6.19
C GLY A 127 17.00 10.69 5.48
N VAL A 128 16.39 11.80 5.07
CA VAL A 128 17.11 12.90 4.39
C VAL A 128 18.06 13.62 5.34
N PRO A 129 17.63 14.10 6.54
CA PRO A 129 18.55 14.73 7.49
C PRO A 129 19.67 13.79 7.98
N ALA A 130 19.40 12.48 8.03
CA ALA A 130 20.36 11.47 8.42
C ALA A 130 21.37 11.08 7.31
N GLY A 131 21.21 11.62 6.08
CA GLY A 131 22.06 11.27 4.94
C GLY A 131 21.84 9.85 4.39
N ILE A 132 20.74 9.19 4.78
CA ILE A 132 20.37 7.84 4.31
C ILE A 132 19.65 7.94 2.96
N LEU A 133 18.80 8.96 2.78
CA LEU A 133 18.03 9.20 1.58
C LEU A 133 18.46 10.48 0.89
N ARG A 134 18.34 10.50 -0.44
CA ARG A 134 18.49 11.72 -1.23
C ARG A 134 17.21 12.56 -1.15
N GLU A 135 17.37 13.87 -1.04
CA GLU A 135 16.23 14.80 -1.09
C GLU A 135 15.67 14.86 -2.52
N PRO A 136 14.37 14.55 -2.71
CA PRO A 136 13.73 14.65 -4.03
C PRO A 136 13.37 16.10 -4.36
N GLU A 137 13.37 16.47 -5.65
CA GLU A 137 12.89 17.77 -6.10
C GLU A 137 11.37 17.93 -5.90
N ASP A 138 10.61 16.85 -6.14
CA ASP A 138 9.17 16.75 -5.90
C ASP A 138 8.91 15.55 -4.98
N LEU A 139 8.73 15.84 -3.69
CA LEU A 139 8.53 14.81 -2.68
C LEU A 139 7.21 14.06 -2.88
N ASP A 140 6.13 14.76 -3.23
CA ASP A 140 4.81 14.13 -3.35
C ASP A 140 4.74 13.17 -4.54
N ALA A 141 5.28 13.57 -5.69
CA ALA A 141 5.39 12.68 -6.85
C ALA A 141 6.30 11.48 -6.58
N THR A 142 7.44 11.70 -5.89
CA THR A 142 8.37 10.63 -5.53
C THR A 142 7.74 9.63 -4.57
N VAL A 143 7.01 10.11 -3.56
CA VAL A 143 6.27 9.27 -2.61
C VAL A 143 5.23 8.43 -3.34
N ALA A 144 4.42 9.04 -4.22
CA ALA A 144 3.41 8.32 -4.99
C ALA A 144 4.03 7.23 -5.88
N LEU A 145 5.18 7.52 -6.51
CA LEU A 145 5.90 6.55 -7.34
C LEU A 145 6.44 5.37 -6.52
N LEU A 146 7.05 5.63 -5.36
CA LEU A 146 7.58 4.58 -4.48
C LEU A 146 6.47 3.68 -3.91
N VAL A 147 5.36 4.29 -3.48
CA VAL A 147 4.20 3.53 -3.01
C VAL A 147 3.63 2.68 -4.14
N THR A 148 3.55 3.22 -5.35
CA THR A 148 3.12 2.48 -6.53
C THR A 148 4.01 1.27 -6.79
N PHE A 149 5.34 1.42 -6.76
CA PHE A 149 6.25 0.28 -6.91
C PHE A 149 6.08 -0.78 -5.82
N SER A 150 5.91 -0.35 -4.56
CA SER A 150 5.67 -1.25 -3.45
C SER A 150 4.38 -2.04 -3.61
N LEU A 151 3.27 -1.38 -3.96
CA LEU A 151 1.97 -2.03 -4.14
C LEU A 151 1.92 -2.90 -5.40
N ALA A 152 2.58 -2.49 -6.49
CA ALA A 152 2.66 -3.27 -7.71
C ALA A 152 3.32 -4.63 -7.46
N ALA A 153 4.38 -4.69 -6.63
CA ALA A 153 5.01 -5.95 -6.26
C ALA A 153 4.04 -6.88 -5.51
N THR A 154 3.22 -6.35 -4.60
CA THR A 154 2.20 -7.11 -3.86
C THR A 154 1.08 -7.61 -4.78
N VAL A 155 0.55 -6.74 -5.64
CA VAL A 155 -0.53 -7.10 -6.59
C VAL A 155 -0.05 -8.10 -7.65
N LEU A 156 1.20 -7.97 -8.08
CA LEU A 156 1.82 -8.83 -9.10
C LEU A 156 2.66 -9.97 -8.49
N GLU A 157 2.50 -10.30 -7.21
CA GLU A 157 3.33 -11.28 -6.50
C GLU A 157 3.44 -12.59 -7.28
N ALA A 158 2.31 -13.17 -7.69
CA ALA A 158 2.31 -14.44 -8.41
C ALA A 158 3.09 -14.39 -9.74
N GLN A 159 3.04 -13.25 -10.44
CA GLN A 159 3.74 -13.02 -11.70
C GLN A 159 5.24 -12.81 -11.46
N VAL A 160 5.59 -11.94 -10.51
CA VAL A 160 6.98 -11.62 -10.14
C VAL A 160 7.69 -12.88 -9.64
N SER A 161 7.07 -13.61 -8.71
CA SER A 161 7.64 -14.83 -8.16
C SER A 161 7.87 -15.89 -9.23
N ARG A 162 6.90 -16.11 -10.12
CA ARG A 162 7.05 -17.06 -11.24
C ARG A 162 8.17 -16.64 -12.18
N HIS A 163 8.25 -15.36 -12.51
CA HIS A 163 9.32 -14.82 -13.38
C HIS A 163 10.71 -15.02 -12.75
N LEU A 164 10.79 -14.93 -11.42
CA LEU A 164 12.03 -15.15 -10.67
C LEU A 164 12.27 -16.62 -10.27
N GLY A 165 11.39 -17.54 -10.68
CA GLY A 165 11.54 -18.98 -10.49
C GLY A 165 11.02 -19.55 -9.16
N GLY A 166 10.15 -18.83 -8.45
CA GLY A 166 9.51 -19.27 -7.21
C GLY A 166 7.99 -19.10 -7.20
N THR A 167 7.40 -19.23 -6.02
CA THR A 167 5.92 -19.26 -5.86
C THR A 167 5.32 -18.06 -5.13
N HIS A 168 6.11 -17.38 -4.28
CA HIS A 168 5.71 -16.16 -3.56
C HIS A 168 6.94 -15.26 -3.34
N LEU A 169 6.76 -13.99 -2.96
CA LEU A 169 7.86 -13.01 -2.93
C LEU A 169 8.96 -13.37 -1.91
N LEU A 170 8.55 -14.02 -0.81
CA LEU A 170 9.46 -14.46 0.26
C LEU A 170 10.11 -15.82 0.03
N ASP A 171 9.97 -16.40 -1.16
CA ASP A 171 10.60 -17.67 -1.51
C ASP A 171 12.13 -17.48 -1.45
N PRO A 172 12.91 -18.40 -0.84
CA PRO A 172 14.36 -18.27 -0.74
C PRO A 172 15.09 -18.03 -2.08
N VAL A 173 14.50 -18.43 -3.21
CA VAL A 173 15.03 -18.14 -4.55
C VAL A 173 14.64 -16.73 -5.03
N VAL A 174 13.46 -16.24 -4.68
CA VAL A 174 12.88 -14.99 -5.19
C VAL A 174 13.38 -13.80 -4.37
N LEU A 175 13.30 -13.89 -3.04
CA LEU A 175 13.53 -12.75 -2.16
C LEU A 175 14.93 -12.12 -2.33
N PRO A 176 16.04 -12.89 -2.35
CA PRO A 176 17.36 -12.30 -2.53
C PRO A 176 17.52 -11.65 -3.91
N ARG A 177 17.00 -12.28 -4.97
CA ARG A 177 17.09 -11.76 -6.34
C ARG A 177 16.32 -10.45 -6.49
N TYR A 178 15.09 -10.41 -5.97
CA TYR A 178 14.25 -9.22 -6.00
C TYR A 178 14.84 -8.09 -5.15
N SER A 179 15.25 -8.41 -3.92
CA SER A 179 15.81 -7.42 -2.99
C SER A 179 17.08 -6.79 -3.54
N LEU A 180 18.07 -7.59 -3.98
CA LEU A 180 19.32 -7.07 -4.53
C LEU A 180 19.08 -6.19 -5.77
N ALA A 181 18.28 -6.65 -6.72
CA ALA A 181 18.00 -5.88 -7.94
C ALA A 181 17.28 -4.55 -7.62
N SER A 182 16.30 -4.57 -6.69
CA SER A 182 15.62 -3.35 -6.28
C SER A 182 16.53 -2.38 -5.54
N THR A 183 17.42 -2.87 -4.64
CA THR A 183 18.39 -2.03 -3.94
C THR A 183 19.40 -1.42 -4.91
N GLU A 184 19.92 -2.19 -5.86
CA GLU A 184 20.82 -1.69 -6.90
C GLU A 184 20.14 -0.60 -7.73
N PHE A 185 18.90 -0.85 -8.17
CA PHE A 185 18.08 0.12 -8.90
C PHE A 185 17.86 1.42 -8.13
N PHE A 186 17.51 1.35 -6.84
CA PHE A 186 17.32 2.56 -6.02
C PHE A 186 18.62 3.28 -5.66
N THR A 187 19.75 2.58 -5.65
CA THR A 187 21.07 3.17 -5.31
C THR A 187 21.67 3.92 -6.51
N TYR A 188 21.66 3.26 -7.67
CA TYR A 188 22.36 3.74 -8.87
C TYR A 188 21.43 4.27 -9.95
N GLY A 189 20.14 3.94 -9.91
CA GLY A 189 19.19 4.25 -10.98
C GLY A 189 19.28 3.27 -12.15
N LEU A 190 18.46 3.50 -13.17
CA LEU A 190 18.42 2.67 -14.38
C LEU A 190 19.22 3.25 -15.55
N PHE A 191 19.18 4.58 -15.71
CA PHE A 191 19.77 5.27 -16.85
C PHE A 191 21.25 5.58 -16.57
N ALA A 192 22.08 5.47 -17.59
CA ALA A 192 23.52 5.71 -17.48
C ALA A 192 23.87 7.19 -17.24
N ASP A 193 22.99 8.11 -17.64
CA ASP A 193 23.11 9.55 -17.47
C ASP A 193 21.73 10.23 -17.42
N ASP A 194 21.72 11.57 -17.31
CA ASP A 194 20.52 12.39 -17.15
C ASP A 194 19.86 12.83 -18.46
N THR A 195 20.33 12.34 -19.63
CA THR A 195 19.91 12.83 -20.95
C THR A 195 18.41 12.70 -21.14
N LEU A 196 17.82 11.55 -20.77
CA LEU A 196 16.38 11.34 -20.90
C LEU A 196 15.58 12.27 -19.97
N LEU A 197 16.04 12.48 -18.74
CA LEU A 197 15.38 13.39 -17.79
C LEU A 197 15.36 14.83 -18.32
N ARG A 198 16.49 15.31 -18.88
CA ARG A 198 16.57 16.63 -19.50
C ARG A 198 15.62 16.78 -20.70
N GLN A 199 15.50 15.74 -21.53
CA GLN A 199 14.57 15.74 -22.66
C GLN A 199 13.11 15.84 -22.21
N ILE A 200 12.71 15.05 -21.20
CA ILE A 200 11.35 15.07 -20.64
C ILE A 200 11.01 16.44 -20.05
N ARG A 201 11.92 17.03 -19.27
CA ARG A 201 11.75 18.39 -18.71
C ARG A 201 11.55 19.43 -19.80
N SER A 202 12.38 19.38 -20.85
CA SER A 202 12.25 20.31 -21.98
C SER A 202 10.92 20.16 -22.70
N ALA A 203 10.39 18.94 -22.84
CA ALA A 203 9.11 18.70 -23.49
C ALA A 203 7.94 19.29 -22.68
N PHE A 204 7.87 19.04 -21.37
CA PHE A 204 6.80 19.58 -20.53
C PHE A 204 6.86 21.10 -20.36
N ALA A 205 8.06 21.68 -20.31
CA ALA A 205 8.21 23.14 -20.28
C ALA A 205 7.68 23.79 -21.57
N ALA A 206 7.91 23.16 -22.73
CA ALA A 206 7.40 23.65 -24.01
C ALA A 206 5.87 23.53 -24.12
N ASP A 207 5.28 22.50 -23.51
CA ASP A 207 3.83 22.27 -23.51
C ASP A 207 3.08 23.18 -22.52
N ALA A 208 3.66 23.46 -21.35
CA ALA A 208 3.12 24.43 -20.39
C ALA A 208 3.05 25.86 -20.98
N GLY A 209 3.95 26.20 -21.90
CA GLY A 209 3.92 27.46 -22.66
C GLY A 209 2.87 27.53 -23.78
N ARG A 210 2.14 26.43 -24.06
CA ARG A 210 1.11 26.34 -25.11
C ARG A 210 -0.33 26.45 -24.61
N VAL A 211 -0.58 26.54 -23.30
CA VAL A 211 -1.93 26.76 -22.76
C VAL A 211 -2.36 28.21 -23.05
N PRO A 212 -3.40 28.47 -23.87
CA PRO A 212 -3.86 29.82 -24.12
C PRO A 212 -4.56 30.38 -22.87
N ALA A 213 -4.10 31.53 -22.38
CA ALA A 213 -4.93 32.41 -21.59
C ALA A 213 -5.99 32.98 -22.54
N ASP A 214 -7.18 32.38 -22.60
CA ASP A 214 -8.45 33.05 -22.88
C ASP A 214 -9.58 32.01 -22.96
N GLY A 215 -10.33 31.94 -21.87
CA GLY A 215 -11.57 31.18 -21.76
C GLY A 215 -12.52 31.84 -20.77
N VAL A 216 -12.47 33.17 -20.63
CA VAL A 216 -13.54 33.96 -20.03
C VAL A 216 -14.31 34.58 -21.20
N THR A 217 -15.29 33.86 -21.72
CA THR A 217 -16.37 34.49 -22.48
C THR A 217 -17.25 35.24 -21.49
N ASP A 218 -17.12 36.56 -21.47
CA ASP A 218 -18.05 37.49 -20.86
C ASP A 218 -19.45 37.26 -21.50
N PRO A 219 -20.53 37.07 -20.74
CA PRO A 219 -21.85 36.91 -21.34
C PRO A 219 -22.34 38.24 -21.91
N ASP A 220 -22.77 38.22 -23.18
CA ASP A 220 -23.35 39.38 -23.86
C ASP A 220 -24.50 40.01 -23.06
N PRO A 221 -24.62 41.36 -23.04
CA PRO A 221 -25.72 42.03 -22.36
C PRO A 221 -27.05 41.80 -23.11
N PRO A 222 -28.19 41.83 -22.39
CA PRO A 222 -29.48 41.52 -22.98
C PRO A 222 -29.88 42.59 -24.00
N SER A 223 -30.24 42.14 -25.20
CA SER A 223 -30.83 42.98 -26.25
C SER A 223 -32.18 43.54 -25.81
N ALA A 224 -32.27 44.86 -25.70
CA ALA A 224 -33.53 45.58 -25.63
C ALA A 224 -34.06 45.81 -27.05
N GLY A 225 -35.28 45.35 -27.34
CA GLY A 225 -35.98 45.56 -28.60
C GLY A 225 -37.07 44.54 -28.86
#